data_AF-A0A9W4TXK9-F1
#
_entry.id   AF-A0A9W4TXK9-F1
#
_cell.length_a   1.000
_cell.length_b   1.000
_cell.length_c   1.000
_cell.angle_alpha   90.00
_cell.angle_beta   90.00
_cell.angle_gamma   90.00
#
_symmetry.space_group_name_H-M   'P 1'
#
loop_
_entity.id
_entity.type
_entity.pdbx_description
1 polymer ?
#
loop_
_entity_poly.entity_id
_entity_poly.type
_entity_poly.pdbx_seq_one_letter_code
_entity_poly.pdbx_strand_id
1 'polypeptide(L)'
;MSDPQNITPRQRLPSRINLFSNNLKLDIRAHQRTYEGAYTRTAIGCLAFSLLIIKLFSKEFLPIGTAYTIYGCIVYFIGVYKSNHVDVYYNPEKDIEMYKTGGNYVLLLTIISLSCYISLLVLILKM
;
A
#
# COMPACT_ATOMS: atom_id res chain seq x y z
N MET A 1 -8.92 40.91 -39.30
CA MET A 1 -9.29 39.52 -38.99
C MET A 1 -8.06 38.85 -38.40
N SER A 2 -7.85 38.97 -37.10
CA SER A 2 -6.66 38.48 -36.40
C SER A 2 -6.84 36.99 -36.04
N ASP A 3 -5.92 36.15 -36.50
CA ASP A 3 -5.88 34.70 -36.26
C ASP A 3 -5.87 34.37 -34.75
N PRO A 4 -6.64 33.37 -34.29
CA PRO A 4 -6.62 32.94 -32.90
C PRO A 4 -5.28 32.25 -32.59
N GLN A 5 -4.62 32.74 -31.55
CA GLN A 5 -3.39 32.19 -30.97
C GLN A 5 -3.52 30.67 -30.76
N ASN A 6 -2.80 29.90 -31.58
CA ASN A 6 -2.68 28.46 -31.45
C ASN A 6 -1.88 28.14 -30.17
N ILE A 7 -2.60 27.93 -29.07
CA ILE A 7 -2.03 27.57 -27.77
C ILE A 7 -1.46 26.15 -27.92
N THR A 8 -0.18 26.04 -28.24
CA THR A 8 0.50 24.74 -28.22
C THR A 8 0.33 24.13 -26.83
N PRO A 9 -0.27 22.93 -26.69
CA PRO A 9 -0.36 22.29 -25.39
C PRO A 9 1.07 22.08 -24.89
N ARG A 10 1.43 22.66 -23.74
CA ARG A 10 2.73 22.43 -23.10
C ARG A 10 3.01 20.93 -23.12
N GLN A 11 3.97 20.51 -23.95
CA GLN A 11 4.38 19.12 -24.04
C GLN A 11 4.92 18.71 -22.67
N ARG A 12 4.13 17.93 -21.93
CA ARG A 12 4.62 17.31 -20.71
C ARG A 12 5.78 16.39 -21.09
N LEU A 13 6.91 16.51 -20.38
CA LEU A 13 8.00 15.56 -20.53
C LEU A 13 7.42 14.14 -20.41
N PRO A 14 7.81 13.22 -21.30
CA PRO A 14 7.30 11.86 -21.26
C PRO A 14 7.74 11.23 -19.93
N SER A 15 6.78 11.02 -19.02
CA SER A 15 7.01 10.20 -17.84
C SER A 15 7.28 8.76 -18.26
N ARG A 16 8.06 8.00 -17.48
CA ARG A 16 8.46 6.60 -17.78
C ARG A 16 7.29 5.69 -18.20
N ILE A 17 6.10 5.95 -17.66
CA ILE A 17 4.82 5.30 -17.98
C ILE A 17 4.29 5.54 -19.42
N ASN A 18 4.80 6.51 -20.16
CA ASN A 18 4.44 6.73 -21.58
C ASN A 18 5.34 5.97 -22.55
N LEU A 19 6.41 5.34 -22.06
CA LEU A 19 7.25 4.43 -22.85
C LEU A 19 6.53 3.10 -23.11
N PHE A 20 5.52 2.77 -22.31
CA PHE A 20 4.82 1.50 -22.36
C PHE A 20 3.61 1.54 -23.29
N SER A 21 3.30 0.39 -23.91
CA SER A 21 2.10 0.22 -24.73
C SER A 21 0.83 0.49 -23.91
N ASN A 22 -0.24 0.94 -24.57
CA ASN A 22 -1.49 1.34 -23.89
C ASN A 22 -2.08 0.24 -23.00
N ASN A 23 -1.99 -1.03 -23.41
CA ASN A 23 -2.47 -2.17 -22.63
C ASN A 23 -1.69 -2.32 -21.32
N LEU A 24 -0.37 -2.15 -21.39
CA LEU A 24 0.53 -2.34 -20.25
C LEU A 24 0.42 -1.21 -19.23
N LYS A 25 0.09 0.00 -19.69
CA LYS A 25 -0.27 1.14 -18.84
C LYS A 25 -1.55 0.87 -18.03
N LEU A 26 -2.52 0.14 -18.60
CA LEU A 26 -3.74 -0.27 -17.89
C LEU A 26 -3.41 -1.32 -16.82
N ASP A 27 -2.59 -2.31 -17.14
CA ASP A 27 -2.18 -3.37 -16.20
C ASP A 27 -1.40 -2.83 -15.00
N ILE A 28 -0.44 -1.92 -15.24
CA ILE A 28 0.33 -1.25 -14.18
C ILE A 28 -0.62 -0.47 -13.27
N ARG A 29 -1.54 0.30 -13.85
CA ARG A 29 -2.51 1.08 -13.07
C ARG A 29 -3.43 0.17 -12.25
N ALA A 30 -3.92 -0.92 -12.85
CA ALA A 30 -4.76 -1.89 -12.17
C ALA A 30 -4.01 -2.53 -10.99
N HIS A 31 -2.72 -2.87 -11.18
CA HIS A 31 -1.87 -3.40 -10.12
C HIS A 31 -1.68 -2.40 -8.97
N GLN A 32 -1.35 -1.14 -9.28
CA GLN A 32 -1.16 -0.09 -8.26
C GLN A 32 -2.45 0.17 -7.48
N ARG A 33 -3.60 0.23 -8.14
CA ARG A 33 -4.89 0.52 -7.47
C ARG A 33 -5.35 -0.63 -6.56
N THR A 34 -5.05 -1.86 -6.93
CA THR A 34 -5.47 -3.05 -6.16
C THR A 34 -4.46 -3.43 -5.09
N TYR A 35 -3.20 -3.63 -5.46
CA TYR A 35 -2.18 -4.11 -4.53
C TYR A 35 -1.62 -2.97 -3.68
N GLU A 36 -0.96 -1.97 -4.27
CA GLU A 36 -0.36 -0.88 -3.50
C GLU A 36 -1.40 -0.05 -2.73
N GLY A 37 -2.55 0.19 -3.38
CA GLY A 37 -3.70 0.85 -2.77
C GLY A 37 -4.28 0.10 -1.56
N ALA A 38 -4.21 -1.23 -1.52
CA ALA A 38 -4.68 -2.01 -0.38
C ALA A 38 -3.76 -1.85 0.84
N TYR A 39 -2.44 -2.00 0.69
CA TYR A 39 -1.51 -1.88 1.83
C TYR A 39 -1.55 -0.49 2.45
N THR A 40 -1.56 0.55 1.62
CA THR A 40 -1.60 1.95 2.08
C THR A 40 -2.90 2.28 2.81
N ARG A 41 -4.06 1.88 2.28
CA ARG A 41 -5.36 2.09 2.94
C ARG A 41 -5.47 1.35 4.26
N THR A 42 -5.02 0.10 4.31
CA THR A 42 -5.03 -0.70 5.54
C THR A 42 -4.10 -0.10 6.60
N ALA A 43 -2.88 0.29 6.24
CA ALA A 43 -1.94 0.93 7.16
C ALA A 43 -2.52 2.22 7.75
N ILE A 44 -3.06 3.12 6.92
CA ILE A 44 -3.69 4.37 7.36
C ILE A 44 -4.89 4.08 8.28
N GLY A 45 -5.73 3.10 7.94
CA GLY A 45 -6.87 2.70 8.75
C GLY A 45 -6.45 2.19 10.13
N CYS A 46 -5.44 1.32 10.20
CA CYS A 46 -4.93 0.80 11.48
C CYS A 46 -4.28 1.88 12.34
N LEU A 47 -3.51 2.79 11.75
CA LEU A 47 -2.90 3.91 12.46
C LEU A 47 -3.94 4.91 12.96
N ALA A 48 -4.94 5.23 12.15
CA ALA A 48 -6.05 6.09 12.55
C ALA A 48 -6.85 5.46 13.70
N PHE A 49 -7.13 4.16 13.63
CA PHE A 49 -7.82 3.43 14.70
C PHE A 49 -6.99 3.40 15.98
N SER A 50 -5.68 3.18 15.88
CA SER A 50 -4.77 3.25 17.03
C SER A 50 -4.83 4.61 17.73
N LEU A 51 -4.76 5.71 16.95
CA LEU A 51 -4.87 7.06 17.48
C LEU A 51 -6.24 7.32 18.13
N LEU A 52 -7.32 6.80 17.54
CA LEU A 52 -8.65 6.82 18.13
C LEU A 52 -8.62 6.16 19.52
N ILE A 53 -8.10 4.93 19.62
CA ILE A 53 -8.04 4.21 20.90
C ILE A 53 -7.25 4.99 21.94
N ILE A 54 -6.06 5.48 21.58
CA ILE A 54 -5.17 6.21 22.50
C ILE A 54 -5.79 7.53 22.97
N LYS A 55 -6.54 8.24 22.11
CA LYS A 55 -7.12 9.54 22.46
C LYS A 55 -8.52 9.49 23.08
N LEU A 56 -9.32 8.49 22.76
CA LEU A 56 -10.73 8.44 23.14
C LEU A 56 -11.01 7.58 24.38
N PHE A 57 -10.19 6.56 24.64
CA PHE A 57 -10.43 5.62 25.73
C PHE A 57 -9.58 5.91 26.97
N SER A 58 -10.00 5.33 28.10
CA SER A 58 -9.28 5.38 29.37
C SER A 58 -7.88 4.73 29.26
N LYS A 59 -6.98 5.08 30.18
CA LYS A 59 -5.58 4.61 30.21
C LYS A 59 -5.44 3.08 30.24
N GLU A 60 -6.46 2.39 30.71
CA GLU A 60 -6.52 0.93 30.76
C GLU A 60 -6.51 0.30 29.35
N PHE A 61 -7.06 0.99 28.34
CA PHE A 61 -7.07 0.53 26.94
C PHE A 61 -5.85 0.98 26.13
N LEU A 62 -4.89 1.69 26.75
CA LEU A 62 -3.68 2.17 26.09
C LEU A 62 -2.84 1.02 25.47
N PRO A 63 -2.69 -0.16 26.11
CA PRO A 63 -1.97 -1.29 25.51
C PRO A 63 -2.57 -1.74 24.17
N ILE A 64 -3.90 -1.73 24.04
CA ILE A 64 -4.62 -2.07 22.80
C ILE A 64 -4.28 -1.06 21.70
N GLY A 65 -4.29 0.24 22.05
CA GLY A 65 -3.88 1.31 21.14
C GLY A 65 -2.47 1.12 20.62
N THR A 66 -1.51 0.80 21.51
CA THR A 66 -0.10 0.57 21.14
C THR A 66 0.10 -0.66 20.26
N ALA A 67 -0.64 -1.74 20.50
CA ALA A 67 -0.60 -2.94 19.66
C ALA A 67 -1.04 -2.62 18.23
N TYR A 68 -2.12 -1.84 18.05
CA TYR A 68 -2.56 -1.36 16.74
C TYR A 68 -1.56 -0.39 16.10
N THR A 69 -0.83 0.42 16.86
CA THR A 69 0.24 1.28 16.31
C THR A 69 1.34 0.43 15.68
N ILE A 70 1.84 -0.56 16.42
CA ILE A 70 2.90 -1.46 15.96
C ILE A 70 2.44 -2.22 14.72
N TYR A 71 1.23 -2.77 14.75
CA TYR A 71 0.63 -3.47 13.60
C TYR A 71 0.53 -2.56 12.36
N GLY A 72 0.00 -1.34 12.51
CA GLY A 72 -0.11 -0.37 11.43
C GLY A 72 1.24 0.02 10.83
N CYS A 73 2.26 0.22 11.67
CA CYS A 73 3.64 0.48 11.22
C CYS A 73 4.20 -0.70 10.43
N ILE A 74 4.06 -1.93 10.92
CA ILE A 74 4.56 -3.13 10.22
C ILE A 74 3.90 -3.26 8.84
N VAL A 75 2.57 -3.12 8.75
CA VAL A 75 1.85 -3.18 7.47
C VAL A 75 2.28 -2.06 6.52
N TYR A 76 2.52 -0.86 7.04
CA TYR A 76 3.04 0.26 6.25
C TYR A 76 4.43 -0.05 5.67
N PHE A 77 5.37 -0.51 6.49
CA PHE A 77 6.72 -0.85 6.05
C PHE A 77 6.74 -1.99 5.04
N ILE A 78 5.92 -3.03 5.23
CA ILE A 78 5.75 -4.11 4.25
C ILE A 78 5.22 -3.56 2.93
N GLY A 79 4.24 -2.64 2.97
CA GLY A 79 3.69 -1.98 1.79
C GLY A 79 4.75 -1.17 1.01
N VAL A 80 5.53 -0.35 1.71
CA VAL A 80 6.62 0.45 1.11
C VAL A 80 7.73 -0.44 0.56
N TYR A 81 8.16 -1.44 1.34
CA TYR A 81 9.18 -2.39 0.91
C TYR A 81 8.74 -3.14 -0.35
N LYS A 82 7.48 -3.60 -0.38
CA LYS A 82 6.91 -4.25 -1.56
C LYS A 82 6.89 -3.31 -2.76
N SER A 83 6.39 -2.09 -2.61
CA SER A 83 6.29 -1.10 -3.70
C SER A 83 7.66 -0.82 -4.33
N ASN A 84 8.72 -0.71 -3.53
CA ASN A 84 10.09 -0.56 -4.03
C ASN A 84 10.59 -1.75 -4.86
N HIS A 85 10.09 -2.97 -4.61
CA HIS A 85 10.45 -4.16 -5.40
C HIS A 85 9.57 -4.38 -6.63
N VAL A 86 8.45 -3.65 -6.77
CA VAL A 86 7.55 -3.76 -7.94
C VAL A 86 8.25 -3.26 -9.22
N ASP A 87 9.12 -2.25 -9.11
CA ASP A 87 9.88 -1.71 -10.24
C ASP A 87 10.85 -2.71 -10.89
N VAL A 88 11.23 -3.78 -10.17
CA VAL A 88 12.13 -4.83 -10.67
C VAL A 88 11.42 -5.81 -11.61
N TYR A 89 10.09 -5.94 -11.52
CA TYR A 89 9.32 -6.92 -12.32
C TYR A 89 9.11 -6.51 -13.78
N TYR A 90 9.60 -5.33 -14.16
CA TYR A 90 9.23 -4.72 -15.42
C TYR A 90 10.46 -4.24 -16.19
N ASN A 91 11.22 -5.21 -16.69
CA ASN A 91 12.34 -5.00 -17.58
C ASN A 91 11.87 -5.18 -19.04
N PRO A 92 11.80 -4.10 -19.86
CA PRO A 92 11.33 -4.20 -21.25
C PRO A 92 12.31 -4.96 -22.18
N GLU A 93 13.54 -5.23 -21.75
CA GLU A 93 14.57 -5.94 -22.54
C GLU A 93 14.63 -7.44 -22.26
N LYS A 94 14.00 -7.92 -21.18
CA LYS A 94 13.96 -9.33 -20.81
C LYS A 94 12.53 -9.81 -21.00
N ASP A 95 12.30 -10.74 -21.93
CA ASP A 95 11.02 -11.41 -22.13
C ASP A 95 10.43 -11.81 -20.78
N ILE A 96 9.39 -11.07 -20.36
CA ILE A 96 8.45 -11.36 -19.29
C ILE A 96 8.99 -12.28 -18.18
N GLU A 97 9.79 -11.74 -17.25
CA GLU A 97 10.03 -12.48 -16.01
C GLU A 97 8.68 -12.67 -15.29
N MET A 98 8.26 -13.93 -15.28
CA MET A 98 6.96 -14.43 -14.81
C MET A 98 6.51 -13.74 -13.52
N TYR A 99 5.28 -13.20 -13.55
CA TYR A 99 4.62 -12.61 -12.38
C TYR A 99 4.75 -13.54 -11.18
N LYS A 100 5.65 -13.22 -10.25
CA LYS A 100 5.77 -13.97 -9.00
C LYS A 100 4.53 -13.63 -8.18
N THR A 101 3.64 -14.60 -8.07
CA THR A 101 2.32 -14.44 -7.45
C THR A 101 2.49 -13.88 -6.03
N GLY A 102 1.68 -12.89 -5.65
CA GLY A 102 1.79 -12.19 -4.36
C GLY A 102 1.55 -13.05 -3.10
N GLY A 103 1.43 -14.37 -3.24
CA GLY A 103 1.06 -15.32 -2.19
C GLY A 103 1.97 -15.30 -0.97
N ASN A 104 3.29 -15.08 -1.14
CA ASN A 104 4.20 -14.99 0.00
C ASN A 104 3.87 -13.79 0.91
N TYR A 105 3.54 -12.65 0.31
CA TYR A 105 3.11 -11.47 1.05
C TYR A 105 1.74 -11.69 1.70
N VAL A 106 0.82 -12.38 1.01
CA VAL A 106 -0.49 -12.73 1.58
C VAL A 106 -0.31 -13.61 2.83
N LEU A 107 0.50 -14.66 2.77
CA LEU A 107 0.81 -15.52 3.91
C LEU A 107 1.41 -14.71 5.07
N LEU A 108 2.40 -13.86 4.78
CA LEU A 108 3.03 -13.00 5.77
C LEU A 108 1.98 -12.09 6.45
N LEU A 109 1.12 -11.43 5.67
CA LEU A 109 0.04 -10.59 6.21
C LEU A 109 -0.95 -11.39 7.05
N THR A 110 -1.32 -12.61 6.64
CA THR A 110 -2.25 -13.45 7.41
C THR A 110 -1.67 -13.80 8.78
N ILE A 111 -0.40 -14.18 8.84
CA ILE A 111 0.28 -14.53 10.11
C ILE A 111 0.33 -13.32 11.04
N ILE A 112 0.70 -12.15 10.53
CA ILE A 112 0.74 -10.92 11.34
C ILE A 112 -0.66 -10.55 11.83
N SER A 113 -1.67 -10.63 10.96
CA SER A 113 -3.05 -10.32 11.34
C SER A 113 -3.56 -11.25 12.43
N LEU A 114 -3.24 -12.54 12.34
CA LEU A 114 -3.60 -13.55 13.34
C LEU A 114 -2.90 -13.26 14.67
N SER A 115 -1.59 -12.96 14.64
CA SER A 115 -0.82 -12.59 15.83
C SER A 115 -1.38 -11.34 16.51
N CYS A 116 -1.81 -10.35 15.73
CA CYS A 116 -2.45 -9.15 16.25
C CYS A 116 -3.78 -9.49 16.95
N TYR A 117 -4.63 -10.30 16.32
CA TYR A 117 -5.90 -10.72 16.93
C TYR A 117 -5.71 -11.53 18.22
N ILE A 118 -4.73 -12.42 18.27
CA ILE A 118 -4.39 -13.16 19.49
C ILE A 118 -3.93 -12.19 20.59
N SER A 119 -3.06 -11.23 20.24
CA SER A 119 -2.57 -10.23 21.19
C SER A 119 -3.70 -9.39 21.78
N LEU A 120 -4.67 -9.00 20.94
CA LEU A 120 -5.87 -8.27 21.36
C LEU A 120 -6.75 -9.12 22.26
N LEU A 121 -6.98 -10.39 21.90
CA LEU A 121 -7.79 -11.31 22.70
C LEU A 121 -7.20 -11.51 24.10
N VAL A 122 -5.88 -11.68 24.20
CA VAL A 122 -5.18 -11.79 25.48
C VAL A 122 -5.27 -10.50 26.29
N LEU A 123 -5.08 -9.34 25.65
CA LEU A 123 -5.19 -8.04 26.32
C LEU A 123 -6.60 -7.78 26.84
N ILE A 124 -7.63 -8.15 26.09
CA ILE A 124 -9.04 -8.03 26.50
C ILE A 124 -9.36 -8.98 27.66
N LEU A 125 -8.88 -10.23 27.64
CA LEU A 125 -9.14 -11.20 28.71
C LEU A 125 -8.38 -10.89 30.01
N LYS A 126 -7.26 -10.18 29.92
CA LYS A 126 -6.43 -9.80 31.07
C LYS A 126 -6.92 -8.53 31.76
N MET A 127 -7.65 -7.68 31.03
CA MET A 127 -8.17 -6.41 31.48
C MET A 127 -9.51 -6.59 32.19
#